data_AF-A0A3B4YVD1-F1
#
_entry.id   AF-A0A3B4YVD1-F1
#
_cell.length_a   1.000
_cell.length_b   1.000
_cell.length_c   1.000
_cell.angle_alpha   90.00
_cell.angle_beta   90.00
_cell.angle_gamma   90.00
#
_symmetry.space_group_name_H-M   'P 1'
#
loop_
_entity.id
_entity.type
_entity.pdbx_description
1 polymer ?
#
loop_
_entity_poly.entity_id
_entity_poly.type
_entity_poly.pdbx_seq_one_letter_code
_entity_poly.pdbx_strand_id
1 'polypeptide(L)'
;MLLLYCWTFTSPNFPIQYESNSQCVWIITASDPNKVEEKVSSEKSCVVPLLPVIQINFEEFDLEIGYDSLTIGDGGEVGDSKTIIQVLTGSFVPDLIVSMSHQMWLHLQSDESVGSIGFKINYKEIDKESCGDPGTPLYGYQEGSGFLNGDVLRFECQFGFELIGERMITCQNNNQWSANIPICICESHTLFFFITANKTKYLWTWKVHSDTRLLED
;
A
#
# COMPACT_ATOMS: atom_id res chain seq x y z
N MET A 1 16.37 -5.49 21.00
CA MET A 1 14.95 -5.92 21.08
C MET A 1 14.14 -4.80 20.44
N LEU A 2 13.92 -4.87 19.13
CA LEU A 2 13.17 -3.84 18.39
C LEU A 2 11.69 -4.07 18.67
N LEU A 3 11.08 -3.17 19.42
CA LEU A 3 9.63 -3.13 19.59
C LEU A 3 9.06 -2.52 18.31
N LEU A 4 8.72 -3.37 17.35
CA LEU A 4 7.92 -2.98 16.20
C LEU A 4 6.49 -2.76 16.71
N TYR A 5 6.18 -1.55 17.16
CA TYR A 5 4.80 -1.14 17.35
C TYR A 5 4.19 -0.90 15.96
N CYS A 6 3.75 -1.98 15.33
CA CYS A 6 2.83 -1.88 14.21
C CYS A 6 1.44 -1.79 14.83
N TRP A 7 0.78 -0.65 14.64
CA TRP A 7 -0.61 -0.49 15.05
C TRP A 7 -1.53 -0.91 13.90
N THR A 8 -2.75 -1.30 14.23
CA THR A 8 -3.72 -1.80 13.26
C THR A 8 -5.07 -1.16 13.52
N PHE A 9 -5.81 -0.85 12.46
CA PHE A 9 -7.22 -0.49 12.54
C PHE A 9 -7.98 -1.06 11.36
N THR A 10 -9.30 -1.13 11.49
CA THR A 10 -10.18 -1.76 10.50
C THR A 10 -11.35 -0.84 10.16
N SER A 11 -12.00 -1.11 9.03
CA SER A 11 -13.34 -0.60 8.79
C SER A 11 -14.31 -1.04 9.89
N PRO A 12 -15.43 -0.31 10.12
CA PRO A 12 -16.47 -0.74 11.05
C PRO A 12 -16.96 -2.16 10.72
N ASN A 13 -17.19 -2.98 11.75
CA ASN A 13 -17.68 -4.36 11.66
C ASN A 13 -16.79 -5.38 10.93
N PHE A 14 -15.57 -5.04 10.52
CA PHE A 14 -14.62 -5.99 9.93
C PHE A 14 -14.43 -7.23 10.85
N PRO A 15 -14.42 -8.48 10.32
CA PRO A 15 -14.42 -8.88 8.91
C PRO A 15 -15.82 -9.19 8.34
N ILE A 16 -16.89 -8.55 8.83
CA ILE A 16 -18.26 -8.80 8.38
C ILE A 16 -18.61 -7.95 7.16
N GLN A 17 -19.29 -6.83 7.32
CA GLN A 17 -19.55 -5.86 6.26
C GLN A 17 -19.68 -4.49 6.92
N TYR A 18 -19.11 -3.46 6.29
CA TYR A 18 -19.27 -2.09 6.78
C TYR A 18 -20.70 -1.60 6.53
N GLU A 19 -21.09 -0.53 7.23
CA GLU A 19 -22.43 0.04 7.14
C GLU A 19 -22.66 0.78 5.81
N SER A 20 -23.86 0.65 5.26
CA SER A 20 -24.32 1.49 4.14
C SER A 20 -24.49 2.94 4.59
N ASN A 21 -24.26 3.90 3.71
CA ASN A 21 -24.41 5.34 3.92
C ASN A 21 -23.53 5.86 5.07
N SER A 22 -22.37 5.24 5.24
CA SER A 22 -21.41 5.56 6.28
C SER A 22 -20.43 6.64 5.80
N GLN A 23 -20.00 7.46 6.75
CA GLN A 23 -19.00 8.52 6.56
C GLN A 23 -17.98 8.42 7.70
N CYS A 24 -16.98 7.56 7.54
CA CYS A 24 -15.99 7.31 8.58
C CYS A 24 -14.69 8.01 8.26
N VAL A 25 -14.13 8.73 9.23
CA VAL A 25 -12.87 9.46 9.09
C VAL A 25 -11.88 9.00 10.15
N TRP A 26 -10.68 8.64 9.72
CA TRP A 26 -9.54 8.38 10.59
C TRP A 26 -8.48 9.45 10.33
N ILE A 27 -7.92 10.01 11.40
CA ILE A 27 -6.78 10.92 11.34
C ILE A 27 -5.64 10.26 12.10
N ILE A 28 -4.56 9.96 11.40
CA ILE A 28 -3.35 9.38 11.98
C ILE A 28 -2.35 10.54 12.13
N THR A 29 -1.82 10.72 13.34
CA THR A 29 -0.81 11.74 13.64
C THR A 29 0.42 11.03 14.19
N ALA A 30 1.55 11.20 13.52
CA ALA A 30 2.82 10.65 13.96
C ALA A 30 3.29 11.38 15.23
N SER A 31 3.86 10.63 16.16
CA SER A 31 4.33 11.13 17.43
C SER A 31 5.70 11.79 17.29
N ASP A 32 5.96 12.86 18.05
CA ASP A 32 7.28 13.48 18.07
C ASP A 32 8.28 12.54 18.79
N PRO A 33 9.36 12.07 18.14
CA PRO A 33 10.39 11.27 18.79
C PRO A 33 11.11 12.01 19.94
N ASN A 34 11.01 13.35 19.99
CA ASN A 34 11.55 14.19 21.07
C ASN A 34 10.58 14.40 22.25
N LYS A 35 9.40 13.75 22.26
CA LYS A 35 8.57 13.62 23.48
C LYS A 35 9.06 12.52 24.44
N VAL A 36 10.31 12.08 24.31
CA VAL A 36 11.03 11.42 25.41
C VAL A 36 11.40 12.49 26.43
N GLU A 37 10.95 12.30 27.67
CA GLU A 37 11.23 13.15 28.83
C GLU A 37 12.55 13.90 28.73
N GLU A 38 12.46 15.22 28.87
CA GLU A 38 13.54 16.19 28.90
C GLU A 38 14.72 15.73 29.78
N LYS A 39 15.63 14.93 29.24
CA LYS A 39 16.98 14.77 29.81
C LYS A 39 17.79 15.94 29.30
N VAL A 40 17.86 16.97 30.14
CA VAL A 40 18.76 18.10 29.99
C VAL A 40 20.19 17.57 29.95
N SER A 41 20.80 17.48 28.78
CA SER A 41 22.25 17.41 28.62
C SER A 41 22.72 18.65 27.86
N SER A 42 23.78 19.24 28.39
CA SER A 42 24.28 20.60 28.14
C SER A 42 24.97 20.82 26.80
N GLU A 43 24.63 20.05 25.76
CA GLU A 43 25.20 20.17 24.41
C GLU A 43 24.13 19.89 23.35
N LYS A 44 22.99 20.59 23.38
CA LYS A 44 21.96 20.47 22.34
C LYS A 44 22.33 21.34 21.14
N SER A 45 22.93 20.69 20.13
CA SER A 45 22.90 21.16 18.74
C SER A 45 21.46 21.45 18.34
N CYS A 46 21.22 22.51 17.56
CA CYS A 46 19.92 22.84 16.98
C CYS A 46 19.53 21.79 15.92
N VAL A 47 19.29 20.56 16.34
CA VAL A 47 18.67 19.55 15.51
C VAL A 47 17.17 19.82 15.59
N VAL A 48 16.61 20.43 14.54
CA VAL A 48 15.15 20.48 14.39
C VAL A 48 14.71 19.04 14.18
N PRO A 49 13.90 18.43 15.06
CA PRO A 49 13.39 17.09 14.80
C PRO A 49 12.56 17.13 13.52
N LEU A 50 13.02 16.40 12.51
CA LEU A 50 12.19 16.05 11.38
C LEU A 50 11.13 15.07 11.93
N LEU A 51 9.86 15.49 11.89
CA LEU A 51 8.79 14.61 12.31
C LEU A 51 8.71 13.41 11.34
N PRO A 52 8.50 12.19 11.88
CA PRO A 52 8.36 11.00 11.05
C PRO A 52 7.13 11.10 10.14
N VAL A 53 7.15 10.33 9.06
CA VAL A 53 5.99 10.14 8.18
C VAL A 53 5.30 8.81 8.52
N ILE A 54 4.10 8.64 8.00
CA ILE A 54 3.21 7.52 8.33
C ILE A 54 3.18 6.59 7.13
N GLN A 55 3.57 5.34 7.35
CA GLN A 55 3.44 4.26 6.39
C GLN A 55 2.20 3.44 6.72
N ILE A 56 1.34 3.18 5.72
CA ILE A 56 0.20 2.27 5.82
C ILE A 56 0.34 1.12 4.81
N ASN A 57 -0.12 -0.05 5.21
CA ASN A 57 -0.23 -1.24 4.37
C ASN A 57 -1.58 -1.92 4.61
N PHE A 58 -2.24 -2.34 3.54
CA PHE A 58 -3.47 -3.11 3.63
C PHE A 58 -3.14 -4.60 3.82
N GLU A 59 -3.70 -5.21 4.85
CA GLU A 59 -3.70 -6.67 5.02
C GLU A 59 -4.88 -7.29 4.26
N GLU A 60 -6.03 -6.62 4.30
CA GLU A 60 -7.25 -6.98 3.58
C GLU A 60 -7.90 -5.70 3.05
N PHE A 61 -8.48 -5.77 1.85
CA PHE A 61 -9.20 -4.65 1.24
C PHE A 61 -10.27 -5.15 0.27
N ASP A 62 -11.52 -4.84 0.57
CA ASP A 62 -12.67 -5.14 -0.28
C ASP A 62 -13.80 -4.14 -0.03
N LEU A 63 -14.01 -3.25 -1.00
CA LEU A 63 -15.09 -2.26 -1.06
C LEU A 63 -15.94 -2.48 -2.31
N GLU A 64 -17.17 -1.99 -2.29
CA GLU A 64 -18.04 -2.04 -3.47
C GLU A 64 -17.44 -1.23 -4.64
N ILE A 65 -17.12 -1.93 -5.73
CA ILE A 65 -16.39 -1.38 -6.87
C ILE A 65 -17.16 -0.24 -7.56
N GLY A 66 -16.59 0.96 -7.51
CA GLY A 66 -17.12 2.15 -8.17
C GLY A 66 -18.28 2.86 -7.45
N TYR A 67 -18.74 2.33 -6.32
CA TYR A 67 -19.83 2.90 -5.52
C TYR A 67 -19.34 3.35 -4.15
N ASP A 68 -18.53 2.52 -3.50
CA ASP A 68 -17.91 2.82 -2.22
C ASP A 68 -16.44 3.19 -2.41
N SER A 69 -15.98 4.16 -1.63
CA SER A 69 -14.62 4.65 -1.75
C SER A 69 -13.92 4.85 -0.41
N LEU A 70 -12.64 4.51 -0.37
CA LEU A 70 -11.71 4.93 0.67
C LEU A 70 -10.75 5.96 0.08
N THR A 71 -10.95 7.22 0.44
CA THR A 71 -10.06 8.31 0.06
C THR A 71 -8.96 8.47 1.11
N ILE A 72 -7.72 8.57 0.66
CA ILE A 72 -6.54 8.72 1.52
C ILE A 72 -5.86 10.04 1.15
N GLY A 73 -5.59 10.89 2.14
CA GLY A 73 -4.91 12.16 1.93
C GLY A 73 -3.83 12.46 2.96
N ASP A 74 -2.90 13.32 2.56
CA ASP A 74 -1.83 13.83 3.41
C ASP A 74 -2.29 15.02 4.25
N GLY A 75 -1.64 15.23 5.39
CA GLY A 75 -1.86 16.37 6.27
C GLY A 75 -3.02 16.18 7.25
N GLY A 76 -3.33 17.24 7.98
CA GLY A 76 -4.40 17.25 8.99
C GLY A 76 -5.76 17.75 8.48
N GLU A 77 -5.84 18.26 7.26
CA GLU A 77 -7.07 18.80 6.68
C GLU A 77 -7.81 17.73 5.85
N VAL A 78 -8.82 17.13 6.46
CA VAL A 78 -9.62 16.06 5.85
C VAL A 78 -10.43 16.62 4.67
N GLY A 79 -10.32 15.95 3.52
CA GLY A 79 -11.09 16.30 2.33
C GLY A 79 -10.47 17.37 1.43
N ASP A 80 -9.25 17.85 1.70
CA ASP A 80 -8.55 18.72 0.74
C ASP A 80 -8.16 17.93 -0.52
N SER A 81 -8.82 18.27 -1.63
CA SER A 81 -8.55 17.68 -2.96
C SER A 81 -7.09 17.74 -3.40
N LYS A 82 -6.30 18.70 -2.89
CA LYS A 82 -4.88 18.87 -3.25
C LYS A 82 -3.96 17.90 -2.53
N THR A 83 -4.40 17.35 -1.39
CA THR A 83 -3.58 16.43 -0.58
C THR A 83 -4.01 14.98 -0.73
N ILE A 84 -5.01 14.68 -1.58
CA ILE A 84 -5.41 13.31 -1.90
C ILE A 84 -4.23 12.58 -2.52
N ILE A 85 -3.86 11.46 -1.89
CA ILE A 85 -2.83 10.53 -2.37
C ILE A 85 -3.48 9.50 -3.29
N GLN A 86 -4.56 8.85 -2.83
CA GLN A 86 -5.30 7.84 -3.59
C GLN A 86 -6.80 7.82 -3.23
N VAL A 87 -7.61 7.36 -4.19
CA VAL A 87 -9.02 7.00 -4.00
C VAL A 87 -9.17 5.54 -4.39
N LEU A 88 -9.57 4.71 -3.43
CA LEU A 88 -9.57 3.26 -3.57
C LEU A 88 -11.00 2.70 -3.59
N THR A 89 -11.20 1.65 -4.38
CA THR A 89 -12.48 0.92 -4.50
C THR A 89 -12.22 -0.50 -5.00
N GLY A 90 -13.22 -1.39 -4.91
CA GLY A 90 -13.09 -2.79 -5.32
C GLY A 90 -12.28 -3.64 -4.34
N SER A 91 -11.77 -4.77 -4.83
CA SER A 91 -11.16 -5.82 -4.01
C SER A 91 -9.65 -5.98 -4.24
N PHE A 92 -9.01 -5.02 -4.92
CA PHE A 92 -7.56 -5.06 -5.15
C PHE A 92 -6.84 -4.46 -3.94
N VAL A 93 -6.04 -5.27 -3.25
CA VAL A 93 -5.22 -4.81 -2.12
C VAL A 93 -4.23 -3.75 -2.63
N PRO A 94 -4.34 -2.49 -2.19
CA PRO A 94 -3.44 -1.43 -2.61
C PRO A 94 -2.02 -1.69 -2.13
N ASP A 95 -1.07 -1.14 -2.87
CA ASP A 95 0.32 -1.15 -2.47
C ASP A 95 0.56 -0.29 -1.23
N LEU A 96 1.80 -0.36 -0.75
CA LEU A 96 2.24 0.46 0.35
C LEU A 96 2.05 1.96 0.05
N ILE A 97 1.43 2.68 0.98
CA ILE A 97 1.23 4.13 0.88
C ILE A 97 1.95 4.81 2.04
N VAL A 98 2.71 5.86 1.73
CA VAL A 98 3.37 6.69 2.74
C VAL A 98 2.89 8.14 2.65
N SER A 99 2.68 8.78 3.80
CA SER A 99 2.37 10.20 3.89
C SER A 99 3.58 11.09 3.54
N MET A 100 3.33 12.33 3.14
CA MET A 100 4.39 13.34 2.93
C MET A 100 4.61 14.22 4.18
N SER A 101 3.64 14.24 5.09
CA SER A 101 3.67 14.96 6.35
C SER A 101 3.57 14.03 7.56
N HIS A 102 3.62 14.60 8.77
CA HIS A 102 3.45 13.87 10.02
C HIS A 102 1.97 13.51 10.31
N GLN A 103 1.06 13.79 9.37
CA GLN A 103 -0.36 13.50 9.48
C GLN A 103 -0.88 12.91 8.18
N MET A 104 -1.84 12.01 8.28
CA MET A 104 -2.62 11.58 7.14
C MET A 104 -4.04 11.27 7.59
N TRP A 105 -4.96 11.30 6.65
CA TRP A 105 -6.36 10.98 6.89
C TRP A 105 -6.88 9.95 5.90
N LEU A 106 -7.85 9.18 6.37
CA LEU A 106 -8.60 8.23 5.56
C LEU A 106 -10.08 8.54 5.73
N HIS A 107 -10.83 8.53 4.63
CA HIS A 107 -12.25 8.81 4.58
C HIS A 107 -12.96 7.70 3.81
N LEU A 108 -13.70 6.86 4.52
CA LEU A 108 -14.61 5.88 3.93
C LEU A 108 -15.96 6.55 3.68
N GLN A 109 -16.40 6.50 2.44
CA GLN A 109 -17.70 6.95 1.99
C GLN A 109 -18.40 5.77 1.30
N SER A 110 -19.47 5.28 1.92
CA SER A 110 -20.36 4.27 1.32
C SER A 110 -21.68 4.86 0.86
N ASP A 111 -22.30 4.21 -0.13
CA ASP A 111 -23.62 4.57 -0.66
C ASP A 111 -24.75 3.82 0.07
N GLU A 112 -25.98 3.82 -0.46
CA GLU A 112 -27.14 3.18 0.17
C GLU A 112 -27.17 1.63 0.02
N SER A 113 -26.19 1.05 -0.68
CA SER A 113 -26.08 -0.38 -0.99
C SER A 113 -25.42 -1.18 0.14
N VAL A 114 -25.46 -2.52 0.02
CA VAL A 114 -24.82 -3.42 0.98
C VAL A 114 -23.31 -3.42 0.75
N GLY A 115 -22.56 -2.97 1.75
CA GLY A 115 -21.09 -2.94 1.70
C GLY A 115 -20.44 -4.33 1.64
N SER A 116 -19.16 -4.33 1.28
CA SER A 116 -18.28 -5.53 1.27
C SER A 116 -17.60 -5.74 2.63
N ILE A 117 -16.64 -6.68 2.73
CA ILE A 117 -16.01 -7.03 4.03
C ILE A 117 -15.18 -5.89 4.64
N GLY A 118 -14.80 -4.90 3.83
CA GLY A 118 -14.08 -3.71 4.25
C GLY A 118 -12.57 -3.91 4.22
N PHE A 119 -11.87 -3.33 5.18
CA PHE A 119 -10.40 -3.31 5.17
C PHE A 119 -9.78 -3.47 6.55
N LYS A 120 -8.54 -3.97 6.55
CA LYS A 120 -7.65 -4.02 7.70
C LYS A 120 -6.32 -3.40 7.33
N ILE A 121 -5.96 -2.31 8.01
CA ILE A 121 -4.75 -1.54 7.74
C ILE A 121 -3.78 -1.68 8.90
N ASN A 122 -2.53 -1.93 8.56
CA ASN A 122 -1.39 -1.87 9.46
C ASN A 122 -0.63 -0.57 9.20
N TYR A 123 -0.26 0.16 10.25
CA TYR A 123 0.49 1.41 10.13
C TYR A 123 1.66 1.50 11.10
N LYS A 124 2.67 2.27 10.69
CA LYS A 124 3.86 2.57 11.49
C LYS A 124 4.43 3.94 11.13
N GLU A 125 5.23 4.48 12.04
CA GLU A 125 6.02 5.68 11.80
C GLU A 125 7.36 5.28 11.17
N ILE A 126 7.78 6.02 10.15
CA ILE A 126 9.08 5.83 9.48
C ILE A 126 9.79 7.17 9.32
N ASP A 127 11.08 7.11 8.97
CA ASP A 127 11.90 8.29 8.76
C ASP A 127 11.30 9.21 7.70
N LYS A 128 11.42 10.52 7.93
CA LYS A 128 10.98 11.53 6.95
C LYS A 128 11.69 11.30 5.60
N GLU A 129 10.98 11.55 4.50
CA GLU A 129 11.50 11.35 3.12
C GLU A 129 11.82 9.88 2.81
N SER A 130 11.18 8.96 3.53
CA SER A 130 11.23 7.52 3.22
C SER A 130 9.97 7.07 2.48
N CYS A 131 10.13 6.17 1.51
CA CYS A 131 9.03 5.44 0.88
C CYS A 131 8.62 4.18 1.65
N GLY A 132 9.29 3.89 2.77
CA GLY A 132 9.08 2.68 3.53
C GLY A 132 9.59 1.42 2.83
N ASP A 133 9.72 0.34 3.60
CA ASP A 133 10.07 -0.98 3.06
C ASP A 133 8.86 -1.55 2.29
N PRO A 134 8.95 -1.71 0.95
CA PRO A 134 7.86 -2.25 0.14
C PRO A 134 7.72 -3.77 0.27
N GLY A 135 8.66 -4.44 0.96
CA GLY A 135 8.70 -5.88 1.11
C GLY A 135 9.43 -6.58 -0.04
N THR A 136 9.58 -7.90 0.10
CA THR A 136 10.25 -8.75 -0.90
C THR A 136 9.22 -9.66 -1.57
N PRO A 137 9.28 -9.84 -2.90
CA PRO A 137 8.41 -10.77 -3.61
C PRO A 137 8.55 -12.20 -3.07
N LEU A 138 7.42 -12.90 -2.94
CA LEU A 138 7.43 -14.33 -2.65
C LEU A 138 8.16 -15.08 -3.78
N TYR A 139 9.09 -15.96 -3.43
CA TYR A 139 9.96 -16.64 -4.39
C TYR A 139 10.88 -15.72 -5.20
N GLY A 140 11.19 -14.53 -4.68
CA GLY A 140 12.21 -13.64 -5.22
C GLY A 140 13.17 -13.11 -4.16
N TYR A 141 14.03 -12.20 -4.58
CA TYR A 141 14.97 -11.48 -3.72
C TYR A 141 15.03 -10.01 -4.13
N GLN A 142 15.35 -9.18 -3.14
CA GLN A 142 15.59 -7.75 -3.30
C GLN A 142 17.09 -7.47 -3.16
N GLU A 143 17.60 -6.62 -4.04
CA GLU A 143 18.91 -6.00 -3.94
C GLU A 143 18.74 -4.51 -3.62
N GLY A 144 19.56 -4.02 -2.69
CA GLY A 144 19.44 -2.68 -2.11
C GLY A 144 18.70 -2.70 -0.77
N SER A 145 19.05 -1.75 0.10
CA SER A 145 18.51 -1.63 1.46
C SER A 145 18.12 -0.20 1.84
N GLY A 146 18.19 0.73 0.89
CA GLY A 146 17.79 2.11 1.08
C GLY A 146 16.31 2.29 0.78
N PHE A 147 15.63 3.10 1.60
CA PHE A 147 14.22 3.42 1.45
C PHE A 147 13.96 4.93 1.43
N LEU A 148 15.01 5.76 1.29
CA LEU A 148 14.90 7.20 1.23
C LEU A 148 14.68 7.69 -0.21
N ASN A 149 14.15 8.90 -0.36
CA ASN A 149 13.95 9.51 -1.67
C ASN A 149 15.24 9.49 -2.51
N GLY A 150 15.14 8.92 -3.71
CA GLY A 150 16.25 8.68 -4.62
C GLY A 150 16.87 7.28 -4.55
N ASP A 151 16.58 6.49 -3.52
CA ASP A 151 17.04 5.11 -3.43
C ASP A 151 16.36 4.23 -4.48
N VAL A 152 17.08 3.20 -4.94
CA VAL A 152 16.62 2.26 -5.97
C VAL A 152 16.73 0.85 -5.42
N LEU A 153 15.64 0.09 -5.57
CA LEU A 153 15.60 -1.34 -5.28
C LEU A 153 15.52 -2.12 -6.57
N ARG A 154 16.21 -3.26 -6.63
CA ARG A 154 16.18 -4.19 -7.75
C ARG A 154 15.65 -5.54 -7.27
N PHE A 155 14.77 -6.14 -8.06
CA PHE A 155 14.17 -7.44 -7.74
C PHE A 155 14.54 -8.47 -8.79
N GLU A 156 14.68 -9.70 -8.33
CA GLU A 156 14.93 -10.86 -9.18
C GLU A 156 14.21 -12.08 -8.59
N CYS A 157 13.81 -13.01 -9.45
CA CYS A 157 13.10 -14.21 -9.03
C CYS A 157 14.08 -15.36 -8.80
N GLN A 158 13.72 -16.27 -7.90
CA GLN A 158 14.44 -17.52 -7.72
C GLN A 158 14.41 -18.37 -9.00
N PHE A 159 15.36 -19.28 -9.14
CA PHE A 159 15.44 -20.17 -10.30
C PHE A 159 14.11 -20.93 -10.51
N GLY A 160 13.60 -20.92 -11.75
CA GLY A 160 12.33 -21.56 -12.13
C GLY A 160 11.08 -20.67 -11.97
N PHE A 161 11.27 -19.40 -11.60
CA PHE A 161 10.21 -18.39 -11.54
C PHE A 161 10.50 -17.24 -12.52
N GLU A 162 9.44 -16.70 -13.10
CA GLU A 162 9.47 -15.54 -13.99
C GLU A 162 8.97 -14.28 -13.24
N LEU A 163 9.65 -13.16 -13.49
CA LEU A 163 9.33 -11.86 -12.89
C LEU A 163 8.25 -11.15 -13.71
N ILE A 164 7.12 -10.83 -13.07
CA ILE A 164 6.04 -10.02 -13.64
C ILE A 164 6.01 -8.67 -12.92
N GLY A 165 6.16 -7.58 -13.68
CA GLY A 165 6.21 -6.21 -13.17
C GLY A 165 7.57 -5.55 -13.39
N GLU A 166 7.84 -4.49 -12.64
CA GLU A 166 9.09 -3.73 -12.77
C GLU A 166 10.24 -4.40 -12.04
N ARG A 167 11.36 -4.60 -12.75
CA ARG A 167 12.59 -5.16 -12.15
C ARG A 167 13.23 -4.18 -11.17
N MET A 168 13.05 -2.88 -11.37
CA MET A 168 13.65 -1.84 -10.54
C MET A 168 12.61 -0.79 -10.19
N ILE A 169 12.59 -0.40 -8.92
CA ILE A 169 11.72 0.66 -8.41
C ILE A 169 12.57 1.73 -7.74
N THR A 170 12.13 2.98 -7.83
CA THR A 170 12.83 4.14 -7.25
C THR A 170 11.92 4.84 -6.27
N CYS A 171 12.45 5.21 -5.10
CA CYS A 171 11.72 6.02 -4.13
C CYS A 171 11.65 7.46 -4.63
N GLN A 172 10.45 7.94 -4.92
CA GLN A 172 10.21 9.24 -5.53
C GLN A 172 10.01 10.32 -4.46
N ASN A 173 10.19 11.60 -4.82
CA ASN A 173 10.10 12.75 -3.90
C ASN A 173 8.71 12.94 -3.23
N ASN A 174 7.70 12.18 -3.64
CA ASN A 174 6.37 12.13 -3.03
C ASN A 174 6.23 11.00 -1.99
N ASN A 175 7.35 10.41 -1.57
CA ASN A 175 7.42 9.24 -0.67
C ASN A 175 6.70 8.00 -1.22
N GLN A 176 6.54 7.90 -2.54
CA GLN A 176 5.99 6.69 -3.18
C GLN A 176 7.07 5.97 -3.99
N TRP A 177 6.99 4.64 -4.02
CA TRP A 177 7.76 3.86 -4.98
C TRP A 177 7.23 4.07 -6.40
N SER A 178 8.14 4.11 -7.38
CA SER A 178 7.78 4.34 -8.79
C SER A 178 6.91 3.24 -9.39
N ALA A 179 6.91 2.05 -8.80
CA ALA A 179 6.06 0.92 -9.15
C ALA A 179 5.96 -0.04 -7.96
N ASN A 180 5.06 -1.00 -8.08
CA ASN A 180 4.78 -2.02 -7.08
C ASN A 180 5.90 -3.06 -7.04
N ILE A 181 5.99 -3.82 -5.94
CA ILE A 181 6.86 -5.00 -5.92
C ILE A 181 6.40 -5.98 -7.00
N PRO A 182 7.32 -6.56 -7.79
CA PRO A 182 6.93 -7.50 -8.83
C PRO A 182 6.45 -8.82 -8.21
N ILE A 183 5.83 -9.66 -9.02
CA ILE A 183 5.38 -11.00 -8.61
C ILE A 183 6.25 -12.04 -9.31
N CYS A 184 6.75 -13.03 -8.57
CA CYS A 184 7.44 -14.17 -9.13
C CYS A 184 6.47 -15.35 -9.29
N ILE A 185 6.19 -15.74 -10.54
CA ILE A 185 5.30 -16.86 -10.86
C ILE A 185 6.09 -18.03 -11.44
N CYS A 186 5.73 -19.26 -11.09
CA CYS A 186 6.39 -20.44 -11.65
C CYS A 186 5.93 -20.64 -13.09
N GLU A 187 6.87 -20.92 -14.01
CA GLU A 187 6.59 -21.15 -15.45
C GLU A 187 5.56 -22.27 -15.72
N SER A 188 5.34 -23.17 -14.76
CA SER A 188 4.36 -24.26 -14.87
C SER A 188 2.93 -23.89 -14.44
N HIS A 189 2.72 -22.68 -13.89
CA HIS A 189 1.41 -22.21 -13.47
C HIS A 189 0.77 -21.35 -14.57
N THR A 190 0.23 -21.99 -15.61
CA THR A 190 -0.93 -21.40 -16.31
C THR A 190 -1.98 -21.05 -15.27
N LEU A 191 -2.22 -19.76 -15.03
CA LEU A 191 -3.31 -19.29 -14.17
C LEU A 191 -4.64 -19.70 -14.82
N PHE A 192 -5.28 -20.73 -14.28
CA PHE A 192 -6.64 -21.11 -14.67
C PHE A 192 -7.64 -20.16 -13.99
N PHE A 193 -8.05 -19.10 -14.69
CA PHE A 193 -9.24 -18.35 -14.29
C PHE A 193 -10.48 -19.15 -14.70
N PHE A 194 -11.24 -19.65 -13.70
CA PHE A 194 -12.56 -20.22 -13.95
C PHE A 194 -13.60 -19.09 -14.00
N ILE A 195 -13.91 -18.59 -15.20
CA ILE A 195 -15.12 -17.77 -15.37
C ILE A 195 -16.30 -18.72 -15.49
N THR A 196 -17.13 -18.83 -14.44
CA THR A 196 -18.42 -19.50 -14.54
C THR A 196 -19.41 -18.60 -15.26
N ALA A 197 -19.43 -18.66 -16.59
CA ALA A 197 -20.56 -18.19 -17.37
C ALA A 197 -21.47 -19.40 -17.69
N ASN A 198 -22.68 -19.39 -17.13
CA ASN A 198 -23.77 -20.27 -17.52
C ASN A 198 -23.41 -21.78 -17.53
N LYS A 199 -22.89 -22.28 -16.40
CA LYS A 199 -22.59 -23.71 -16.11
C LYS A 199 -21.66 -24.42 -17.11
N THR A 200 -20.98 -23.69 -17.98
CA THR A 200 -20.00 -24.26 -18.93
C THR A 200 -18.61 -23.77 -18.56
N LYS A 201 -17.69 -24.69 -18.25
CA LYS A 201 -16.28 -24.35 -17.98
C LYS A 201 -15.57 -24.13 -19.31
N TYR A 202 -15.18 -22.89 -19.60
CA TYR A 202 -14.29 -22.59 -20.70
C TYR A 202 -12.84 -22.55 -20.19
N LEU A 203 -11.93 -23.27 -20.86
CA LEU A 203 -10.50 -23.25 -20.57
C LEU A 203 -9.82 -22.34 -21.61
N TRP A 204 -9.44 -21.13 -21.22
CA TRP A 204 -8.65 -20.25 -22.08
C TRP A 204 -7.22 -20.19 -21.53
N THR A 205 -6.23 -20.58 -22.33
CA THR A 205 -4.81 -20.42 -21.98
C THR A 205 -4.31 -19.10 -22.55
N TRP A 206 -4.07 -18.12 -21.69
CA TRP A 206 -3.30 -16.94 -22.09
C TRP A 206 -1.83 -17.20 -21.77
N LYS A 207 -0.98 -17.23 -22.79
CA LYS A 207 0.47 -17.08 -22.60
C LYS A 207 0.72 -15.58 -22.51
N VAL A 208 1.16 -15.09 -21.36
CA VAL A 208 1.83 -13.79 -21.32
C VAL A 208 3.17 -14.00 -22.02
N HIS A 209 3.26 -13.64 -23.30
CA HIS A 209 4.53 -13.58 -23.99
C HIS A 209 5.20 -12.26 -23.65
N SER A 210 6.47 -12.33 -23.26
CA SER A 210 7.33 -11.19 -22.94
C SER A 210 7.76 -10.35 -24.16
N ASP A 211 6.99 -10.37 -25.25
CA ASP A 211 7.30 -9.60 -26.45
C ASP A 211 6.06 -8.86 -26.97
N THR A 212 6.20 -7.54 -27.07
CA THR A 212 5.20 -6.66 -27.65
C THR A 212 5.17 -6.89 -29.16
N ARG A 213 4.30 -7.78 -29.62
CA ARG A 213 3.84 -7.79 -31.01
C ARG A 213 2.50 -8.51 -31.13
N LEU A 214 1.46 -7.71 -31.38
CA LEU A 214 0.17 -8.19 -31.88
C LEU A 214 0.43 -8.96 -33.18
N LEU A 215 0.11 -10.25 -33.18
CA LEU A 215 -0.21 -10.97 -34.41
C LEU A 215 -1.61 -11.56 -34.23
N GLU A 216 -2.52 -11.04 -35.05
CA GLU A 216 -3.85 -11.59 -35.27
C GLU A 216 -3.73 -12.96 -35.95
N ASP A 217 -4.51 -13.93 -35.49
CA ASP A 217 -5.09 -15.01 -36.29
C ASP A 217 -6.51 -15.30 -35.76
#